data_AF-A0A7C4RG33-F1
#
_entry.id   AF-A0A7C4RG33-F1
#
_cell.length_a   1.000
_cell.length_b   1.000
_cell.length_c   1.000
_cell.angle_alpha   90.00
_cell.angle_beta   90.00
_cell.angle_gamma   90.00
#
_symmetry.space_group_name_H-M   'P 1'
#
loop_
_entity.id
_entity.type
_entity.pdbx_description
1 polymer ?
#
loop_
_entity_poly.entity_id
_entity_poly.type
_entity_poly.pdbx_seq_one_letter_code
_entity_poly.pdbx_strand_id
1 'polypeptide(L)'
;MRGILIEVMCPHHGLERFVIKVKRKYNIMSSEIKPLFRRKPPHELNALLVGKYVEEREILRYVEEYFIQRGMYHRLILIKIV
;
A
#
# COMPACT_ATOMS: atom_id res chain seq x y z
N MET A 1 1.84 10.78 -10.88
CA MET A 1 1.50 9.44 -10.33
C MET A 1 1.32 9.64 -8.84
N ARG A 2 0.19 9.22 -8.25
CA ARG A 2 0.06 9.18 -6.78
C ARG A 2 0.52 7.82 -6.27
N GLY A 3 1.28 7.81 -5.19
CA GLY A 3 1.79 6.62 -4.53
C GLY A 3 1.77 6.77 -3.02
N ILE A 4 2.14 5.70 -2.33
CA ILE A 4 2.27 5.67 -0.88
C ILE A 4 3.71 5.28 -0.60
N LEU A 5 4.48 6.24 -0.08
CA LEU A 5 5.79 5.99 0.46
C LEU A 5 5.64 5.25 1.79
N ILE A 6 6.36 4.15 1.88
CA ILE A 6 6.42 3.31 3.07
C ILE A 6 7.88 3.20 3.48
N GLU A 7 8.13 3.50 4.75
CA GLU A 7 9.43 3.31 5.38
C GLU A 7 9.30 2.23 6.44
N VAL A 8 10.17 1.22 6.38
CA VAL A 8 10.19 0.11 7.35
C VAL A 8 11.60 -0.13 7.89
N MET A 9 11.67 -0.56 9.14
CA MET A 9 12.90 -1.09 9.73
C MET A 9 12.98 -2.61 9.49
N CYS A 10 13.83 -3.03 8.56
CA CYS A 10 14.14 -4.43 8.31
C CYS A 10 15.28 -4.88 9.24
N PRO A 11 15.15 -6.00 9.99
CA PRO A 11 16.20 -6.47 10.90
C PRO A 11 17.49 -6.89 10.19
N HIS A 12 17.42 -7.21 8.89
CA HIS A 12 18.58 -7.66 8.10
C HIS A 12 19.30 -6.52 7.37
N HIS A 13 18.55 -5.56 6.82
CA HIS A 13 19.09 -4.52 5.93
C HIS A 13 19.00 -3.10 6.52
N GLY A 14 18.35 -2.92 7.68
CA GLY A 14 18.11 -1.60 8.28
C GLY A 14 16.91 -0.89 7.67
N LEU A 15 17.03 0.42 7.44
CA LEU A 15 15.94 1.24 6.91
C LEU A 15 15.67 0.94 5.43
N GLU A 16 14.51 0.39 5.12
CA GLU A 16 14.05 0.16 3.75
C GLU A 16 12.92 1.12 3.39
N ARG A 17 12.91 1.56 2.12
CA ARG A 17 11.92 2.51 1.59
C ARG A 17 11.39 2.00 0.27
N PHE A 18 10.07 2.00 0.11
CA PHE A 18 9.43 1.65 -1.15
C PHE A 18 8.13 2.41 -1.35
N VAL A 19 7.69 2.49 -2.61
CA VAL A 19 6.47 3.20 -3.00
C VAL A 19 5.46 2.21 -3.54
N ILE A 20 4.29 2.14 -2.90
CA ILE A 20 3.13 1.42 -3.42
C ILE A 20 2.38 2.34 -4.37
N LYS A 21 2.16 1.90 -5.62
CA LYS A 21 1.46 2.73 -6.63
C LYS A 21 -0.04 2.76 -6.35
N VAL A 22 -0.66 3.93 -6.40
CA VAL A 22 -2.13 4.07 -6.33
C VAL A 22 -2.68 4.25 -7.73
N LYS A 23 -3.49 3.30 -8.19
CA LYS A 23 -4.09 3.28 -9.54
C LYS A 23 -5.59 3.47 -9.42
N ARG A 24 -6.08 4.67 -9.75
CA ARG A 24 -7.52 4.91 -9.83
C ARG A 24 -8.13 4.20 -11.05
N LYS A 25 -9.27 3.53 -10.84
CA LYS A 25 -10.02 2.83 -11.89
C LYS A 25 -11.49 3.22 -11.84
N TYR A 26 -12.07 3.41 -13.03
CA TYR A 26 -13.49 3.77 -13.20
C TYR A 26 -14.39 2.57 -13.50
N ASN A 27 -13.79 1.41 -13.82
CA ASN A 27 -14.51 0.16 -14.10
C ASN A 27 -14.53 -0.79 -12.88
N ILE A 28 -14.47 -0.24 -11.66
CA ILE A 28 -14.64 -0.97 -10.40
C ILE A 28 -15.63 -0.20 -9.53
N MET A 29 -16.11 -0.85 -8.47
CA MET A 29 -17.00 -0.18 -7.52
C MET A 29 -16.34 1.10 -6.98
N SER A 30 -17.12 2.18 -6.91
CA SER A 30 -16.55 3.51 -6.70
C SER A 30 -15.89 3.71 -5.33
N SER A 31 -16.28 2.91 -4.33
CA SER A 31 -15.74 2.88 -2.97
C SER A 31 -14.76 1.71 -2.72
N GLU A 32 -14.38 0.98 -3.76
CA GLU A 32 -13.58 -0.25 -3.60
C GLU A 32 -12.07 0.04 -3.60
N ILE A 33 -11.35 -0.66 -2.72
CA ILE A 33 -9.89 -0.74 -2.70
C ILE A 33 -9.49 -2.20 -2.89
N LYS A 34 -8.65 -2.47 -3.89
CA LYS A 34 -8.17 -3.83 -4.19
C LYS A 34 -6.64 -3.88 -4.26
N PRO A 35 -5.99 -4.81 -3.57
CA PRO A 35 -4.55 -4.98 -3.66
C PRO A 35 -4.18 -5.66 -4.97
N LEU A 36 -3.16 -5.13 -5.65
CA LEU A 36 -2.58 -5.72 -6.83
C LEU A 36 -1.19 -6.24 -6.48
N PHE A 37 -1.06 -7.57 -6.48
CA PHE A 37 0.20 -8.25 -6.20
C PHE A 37 1.03 -8.44 -7.48
N ARG A 38 2.34 -8.63 -7.29
CA ARG A 38 3.21 -9.06 -8.38
C ARG A 38 2.80 -10.45 -8.89
N ARG A 39 2.80 -10.62 -10.21
CA ARG A 39 2.49 -11.90 -10.87
C ARG A 39 3.62 -12.92 -10.72
N LYS A 40 4.88 -12.46 -10.77
CA LYS A 40 6.06 -13.29 -10.56
C LYS A 40 6.46 -13.24 -9.08
N PRO A 41 7.07 -14.32 -8.53
CA PRO A 41 7.62 -14.29 -7.19
C PRO A 41 8.64 -13.15 -7.02
N PRO A 42 8.68 -12.49 -5.85
CA PRO A 42 7.79 -12.70 -4.70
C PRO A 42 6.41 -12.02 -4.91
N HIS A 43 5.33 -12.63 -4.38
CA HIS A 43 3.94 -12.13 -4.46
C HIS A 43 3.69 -10.93 -3.54
N GLU A 44 4.46 -9.88 -3.71
CA GLU A 44 4.42 -8.66 -2.91
C GLU A 44 3.39 -7.68 -3.44
N LEU A 45 2.93 -6.79 -2.55
CA LEU A 45 2.01 -5.71 -2.88
C LEU A 45 2.72 -4.70 -3.80
N ASN A 46 2.23 -4.57 -5.02
CA ASN A 46 2.83 -3.70 -6.05
C ASN A 46 2.04 -2.38 -6.19
N ALA A 47 0.71 -2.49 -6.14
CA ALA A 47 -0.17 -1.35 -6.30
C ALA A 47 -1.50 -1.56 -5.57
N LEU A 48 -2.21 -0.47 -5.30
CA LEU A 48 -3.62 -0.47 -4.94
C LEU A 48 -4.45 -0.01 -6.13
N LEU A 49 -5.47 -0.79 -6.47
CA LEU A 49 -6.55 -0.37 -7.35
C LEU A 49 -7.59 0.32 -6.50
N VAL A 50 -7.93 1.56 -6.85
CA VAL A 50 -8.78 2.40 -6.01
C VAL A 50 -9.95 2.96 -6.84
N GLY A 51 -11.15 2.88 -6.29
CA GLY A 51 -12.36 3.42 -6.90
C GLY A 51 -12.35 4.95 -7.02
N LYS A 52 -13.36 5.50 -7.70
CA LYS A 52 -13.46 6.94 -7.97
C LYS A 52 -13.60 7.79 -6.70
N TYR A 53 -14.38 7.31 -5.72
CA TYR A 53 -14.79 8.08 -4.54
C TYR A 53 -14.06 7.70 -3.26
N VAL A 54 -13.01 6.88 -3.36
CA VAL A 54 -12.17 6.56 -2.19
C VAL A 54 -11.26 7.75 -1.86
N GLU A 55 -11.29 8.15 -0.60
CA GLU A 55 -10.48 9.22 -0.04
C GLU A 55 -9.06 8.76 0.33
N GLU A 56 -8.14 9.71 0.41
CA GLU A 56 -6.75 9.45 0.77
C GLU A 56 -6.59 8.84 2.17
N ARG A 57 -7.44 9.24 3.12
CA ARG A 57 -7.47 8.68 4.48
C ARG A 57 -7.86 7.20 4.48
N GLU A 58 -8.81 6.81 3.64
CA GLU A 58 -9.24 5.41 3.51
C GLU A 58 -8.13 4.54 2.89
N ILE A 59 -7.41 5.09 1.91
CA ILE A 59 -6.27 4.41 1.29
C ILE A 59 -5.16 4.17 2.31
N LEU A 60 -4.82 5.20 3.11
CA LEU A 60 -3.81 5.09 4.17
C LEU A 60 -4.21 4.05 5.22
N ARG A 61 -5.46 4.11 5.70
CA ARG A 61 -5.99 3.14 6.66
C ARG A 61 -5.93 1.71 6.11
N TYR A 62 -6.33 1.52 4.86
CA TYR A 62 -6.26 0.20 4.21
C TYR A 62 -4.83 -0.35 4.16
N VAL A 63 -3.84 0.49 3.85
CA VAL A 63 -2.43 0.08 3.85
C VAL A 63 -1.96 -0.28 5.25
N GLU A 64 -2.27 0.56 6.24
CA GLU A 64 -1.91 0.29 7.64
C GLU A 64 -2.50 -1.06 8.11
N GLU A 65 -3.79 -1.28 7.90
CA GLU A 65 -4.47 -2.54 8.19
C GLU A 65 -3.81 -3.74 7.49
N TYR A 66 -3.41 -3.58 6.22
CA TYR A 66 -2.70 -4.62 5.48
C TYR A 66 -1.37 -5.02 6.14
N PHE A 67 -0.57 -4.05 6.61
CA PHE A 67 0.69 -4.35 7.30
C PHE A 67 0.47 -4.90 8.71
N ILE A 68 -0.58 -4.47 9.41
CA ILE A 68 -1.00 -5.03 10.69
C ILE A 68 -1.33 -6.52 10.54
N GLN A 69 -2.19 -6.87 9.58
CA GLN A 69 -2.59 -8.26 9.33
C GLN A 69 -1.40 -9.16 8.93
N ARG A 70 -0.31 -8.57 8.41
CA ARG A 70 0.93 -9.27 8.05
C ARG A 70 1.95 -9.34 9.20
N GLY A 71 1.62 -8.83 10.38
CA GLY A 71 2.55 -8.78 11.53
C GLY A 71 3.75 -7.84 11.33
N MET A 72 3.65 -6.91 10.38
CA MET A 72 4.74 -5.98 10.03
C MET A 72 4.56 -4.58 10.65
N TYR A 73 3.49 -4.36 11.41
CA TYR A 73 3.17 -3.05 12.00
C TYR A 73 4.31 -2.47 12.85
N HIS A 74 4.92 -3.29 13.71
CA HIS A 74 6.04 -2.85 14.56
C HIS A 74 7.29 -2.42 13.80
N ARG A 75 7.36 -2.73 12.50
CA ARG A 75 8.47 -2.36 11.63
C ARG A 75 8.17 -1.11 10.81
N LEU A 76 6.91 -0.66 10.76
CA LEU A 76 6.53 0.55 10.03
C LEU A 76 7.03 1.79 10.77
N ILE A 77 7.75 2.65 10.04
CA ILE A 77 8.23 3.95 10.53
C ILE A 77 7.35 5.07 9.98
N LEU A 78 7.01 5.00 8.69
CA LEU A 78 6.26 6.05 8.01
C LEU A 78 5.36 5.44 6.93
N ILE A 79 4.14 5.96 6.85
CA ILE A 79 3.24 5.79 5.70
C ILE A 79 2.80 7.19 5.26
N LYS A 80 3.13 7.57 4.01
CA LYS A 80 2.83 8.92 3.50
C LYS A 80 2.44 8.86 2.03
N ILE A 81 1.42 9.63 1.63
CA ILE A 81 1.07 9.81 0.22
C ILE A 81 2.09 10.74 -0.46
N VAL A 82 2.53 10.34 -1.65
CA VAL A 82 3.51 11.05 -2.49
C VAL A 82 3.05 11.14 -3.95
#